data_AF-A0A3E0UE76-F1
#
_entry.id   AF-A0A3E0UE76-F1
#
_cell.length_a   1.000
_cell.length_b   1.000
_cell.length_c   1.000
_cell.angle_alpha   90.00
_cell.angle_beta   90.00
_cell.angle_gamma   90.00
#
_symmetry.space_group_name_H-M   'P 1'
#
loop_
_entity.id
_entity.type
_entity.pdbx_description
1 polymer ?
#
loop_
_entity_poly.entity_id
_entity_poly.type
_entity_poly.pdbx_seq_one_letter_code
_entity_poly.pdbx_strand_id
1 'polypeptide(L)'
;MADSDSGERTEEPTAKKLSEARQKGQIPRSKDLGTMFVLISSAVALLMVGDYLVLSLSQMMKRMFTFTREEVMDTQNIFNIVGEVFAGVMYPMLWIFGIITLAA
;
A
#
# COMPACT_ATOMS: atom_id res chain seq x y z
N MET A 1 -6.60 -38.23 -23.23
CA MET A 1 -6.64 -39.60 -22.66
C MET A 1 -6.03 -39.51 -21.27
N ALA A 2 -6.84 -39.82 -20.25
CA ALA A 2 -6.60 -40.03 -18.80
C ALA A 2 -5.39 -39.31 -18.15
N ASP A 3 -5.56 -38.48 -17.11
CA ASP A 3 -5.97 -38.99 -15.80
C ASP A 3 -6.99 -38.10 -15.08
N SER A 4 -8.22 -38.59 -15.09
CA SER A 4 -9.25 -38.32 -14.10
C SER A 4 -8.97 -39.15 -12.84
N ASP A 5 -8.17 -38.63 -11.91
CA ASP A 5 -8.12 -39.17 -10.54
C ASP A 5 -7.81 -38.08 -9.51
N SER A 6 -8.52 -36.97 -9.61
CA SER A 6 -8.61 -35.94 -8.57
C SER A 6 -9.74 -36.25 -7.60
N GLY A 7 -9.82 -37.52 -7.17
CA GLY A 7 -10.59 -37.86 -5.98
C GLY A 7 -10.00 -37.13 -4.79
N GLU A 8 -10.86 -36.58 -3.93
CA GLU A 8 -10.50 -35.99 -2.65
C GLU A 8 -9.81 -37.04 -1.77
N ARG A 9 -8.52 -37.30 -2.03
CA ARG A 9 -7.69 -38.16 -1.20
C ARG A 9 -7.46 -37.43 0.12
N THR A 10 -8.15 -37.90 1.16
CA THR A 10 -8.07 -37.42 2.54
C THR A 10 -6.80 -37.87 3.26
N GLU A 11 -5.99 -38.74 2.65
CA GLU A 11 -4.73 -39.21 3.23
C GLU A 11 -3.56 -38.28 2.94
N GLU A 12 -2.73 -38.08 3.96
CA GLU A 12 -1.53 -37.28 3.83
C GLU A 12 -0.54 -37.89 2.82
N PRO A 13 0.13 -37.07 1.99
CA PRO A 13 1.06 -37.56 0.99
C PRO A 13 2.26 -38.26 1.64
N THR A 14 2.60 -39.45 1.14
CA THR A 14 3.77 -40.22 1.60
C THR A 14 5.09 -39.47 1.35
N ALA A 15 6.12 -39.78 2.15
CA ALA A 15 7.43 -39.12 2.08
C ALA A 15 8.05 -39.11 0.67
N LYS A 16 7.86 -40.19 -0.11
CA LYS A 16 8.31 -40.28 -1.51
C LYS A 16 7.60 -39.27 -2.43
N LYS A 17 6.28 -39.10 -2.28
CA LYS A 17 5.49 -38.10 -3.02
C LYS A 17 5.94 -36.68 -2.70
N LEU A 18 6.22 -36.40 -1.43
CA LEU A 18 6.73 -35.10 -0.97
C LEU A 18 8.13 -34.79 -1.53
N SER A 19 9.02 -35.78 -1.59
CA SER A 19 10.33 -35.62 -2.23
C SER A 19 10.24 -35.39 -3.74
N GLU A 20 9.34 -36.09 -4.44
CA GLU A 20 9.13 -35.90 -5.87
C GLU A 20 8.51 -34.52 -6.18
N ALA A 21 7.57 -34.04 -5.35
CA ALA A 21 7.00 -32.71 -5.49
C ALA A 21 8.06 -31.60 -5.33
N ARG A 22 8.95 -31.73 -4.34
CA ARG A 22 10.09 -30.82 -4.15
C ARG A 22 11.09 -30.88 -5.32
N GLN A 23 11.42 -32.07 -5.82
CA GLN A 23 12.30 -32.24 -6.98
C GLN A 23 11.68 -31.65 -8.27
N LYS A 24 10.36 -31.72 -8.41
CA LYS A 24 9.60 -31.09 -9.50
C LYS A 24 9.44 -29.57 -9.33
N GLY A 25 10.02 -28.97 -8.29
CA GLY A 25 9.94 -27.52 -8.04
C GLY A 25 8.55 -27.04 -7.61
N GLN A 26 7.67 -27.94 -7.15
CA GLN A 26 6.36 -27.57 -6.61
C GLN A 26 6.53 -26.98 -5.21
N ILE A 27 6.95 -25.72 -5.15
CA ILE A 27 7.00 -24.93 -3.94
C ILE A 27 5.56 -24.50 -3.62
N PRO A 28 4.98 -24.88 -2.47
CA PRO A 28 3.66 -24.43 -2.10
C PRO A 28 3.66 -22.90 -1.99
N ARG A 29 2.95 -22.24 -2.92
CA ARG A 29 2.66 -20.81 -2.84
C ARG A 29 1.33 -20.66 -2.12
N SER A 30 1.34 -20.05 -0.95
CA SER A 30 0.09 -19.68 -0.28
C SER A 30 -0.60 -18.59 -1.12
N LYS A 31 -1.85 -18.84 -1.51
CA LYS A 31 -2.66 -17.89 -2.28
C LYS A 31 -2.87 -16.57 -1.53
N ASP A 32 -2.84 -16.62 -0.20
CA ASP A 32 -3.11 -15.47 0.67
C ASP A 32 -1.85 -14.75 1.13
N LEU A 33 -0.67 -15.25 0.79
CA LEU A 33 0.61 -14.65 1.22
C LEU A 33 0.79 -13.24 0.64
N GLY A 34 0.40 -13.03 -0.62
CA GLY A 34 0.43 -11.70 -1.24
C GLY A 34 -0.48 -10.70 -0.52
N THR A 35 -1.72 -11.10 -0.22
CA THR A 35 -2.67 -10.28 0.54
C THR A 35 -2.14 -9.92 1.93
N MET A 36 -1.52 -10.89 2.63
CA MET A 36 -0.87 -10.65 3.92
C MET A 36 0.25 -9.61 3.82
N PHE A 37 1.11 -9.70 2.81
CA PHE A 37 2.19 -8.72 2.60
C PHE A 37 1.67 -7.32 2.32
N VAL A 38 0.61 -7.19 1.51
CA VAL A 38 -0.03 -5.89 1.23
C VAL A 38 -0.63 -5.29 2.49
N LEU A 39 -1.28 -6.08 3.35
CA LEU A 39 -1.85 -5.58 4.61
C LEU A 39 -0.77 -5.11 5.58
N ILE A 40 0.31 -5.90 5.74
CA ILE A 40 1.43 -5.54 6.62
C ILE A 40 2.16 -4.30 6.08
N SER A 41 2.42 -4.23 4.78
CA SER A 41 3.09 -3.07 4.18
C SER A 41 2.24 -1.81 4.29
N SER A 42 0.92 -1.92 4.14
CA SER A 42 -0.02 -0.81 4.35
C SER A 42 0.03 -0.31 5.79
N ALA A 43 0.03 -1.21 6.78
CA ALA A 43 0.15 -0.82 8.19
C ALA A 43 1.49 -0.13 8.47
N VAL A 44 2.61 -0.67 7.96
CA VAL A 44 3.94 -0.07 8.13
C VAL A 44 4.02 1.29 7.45
N ALA A 45 3.49 1.42 6.23
CA ALA A 45 3.45 2.70 5.50
C ALA A 45 2.70 3.78 6.31
N LEU A 46 1.56 3.42 6.89
CA LEU A 46 0.80 4.32 7.75
C LEU A 46 1.55 4.68 9.04
N LEU A 47 2.28 3.75 9.66
CA LEU A 47 3.08 4.05 10.85
C LEU A 47 4.26 4.99 10.54
N MET A 48 4.87 4.86 9.37
CA MET A 48 6.01 5.71 8.98
C MET A 48 5.57 7.10 8.52
N VAL A 49 4.45 7.21 7.80
CA VAL A 49 4.04 8.44 7.11
C VAL A 49 2.84 9.13 7.78
N GLY A 50 2.12 8.43 8.66
CA GLY A 50 0.88 8.89 9.27
C GLY A 50 1.03 10.18 10.06
N ASP A 51 2.08 10.32 10.87
CA ASP A 51 2.34 11.53 11.65
C ASP A 51 2.51 12.76 10.75
N TYR A 52 3.29 12.61 9.68
CA TYR A 52 3.51 13.68 8.70
C TYR A 52 2.22 14.04 7.96
N LEU A 53 1.41 13.04 7.60
CA LEU A 53 0.13 13.24 6.94
C LEU A 53 -0.84 14.02 7.84
N VAL A 54 -0.94 13.66 9.12
CA VAL A 54 -1.79 14.36 10.09
C VAL A 54 -1.34 15.81 10.29
N LEU A 55 -0.04 16.04 10.41
CA LEU A 55 0.53 17.40 10.53
C LEU A 55 0.21 18.24 9.29
N SER A 56 0.40 17.68 8.09
CA SER A 56 0.14 18.36 6.82
C SER A 56 -1.34 18.73 6.67
N LEU A 57 -2.25 17.81 7.01
CA LEU A 57 -3.69 18.08 7.02
C LEU A 57 -4.08 19.14 8.04
N SER A 58 -3.50 19.11 9.24
CA SER A 58 -3.75 20.11 10.28
C SER A 58 -3.29 21.51 9.83
N GLN A 59 -2.12 21.59 9.22
CA GLN A 59 -1.56 22.84 8.71
C GLN A 59 -2.41 23.39 7.56
N MET A 60 -2.85 22.54 6.63
CA MET A 60 -3.79 22.92 5.58
C MET A 60 -5.08 23.49 6.16
N MET A 61 -5.69 22.79 7.12
CA MET A 61 -6.94 23.22 7.75
C MET A 61 -6.78 24.59 8.40
N LYS A 62 -5.68 24.83 9.13
CA LYS A 62 -5.38 26.15 9.71
C LYS A 62 -5.22 27.21 8.62
N ARG A 63 -4.48 26.91 7.55
CA ARG A 63 -4.24 27.86 6.45
C ARG A 63 -5.52 28.30 5.77
N MET A 64 -6.47 27.39 5.58
CA MET A 64 -7.78 27.69 4.99
C MET A 64 -8.62 28.66 5.84
N PHE A 65 -8.39 28.73 7.16
CA PHE A 65 -9.08 29.64 8.06
C PHE A 65 -8.34 30.95 8.34
N THR A 66 -7.10 31.11 7.86
CA THR A 66 -6.26 32.29 8.13
C THR A 66 -5.91 33.09 6.86
N PHE A 67 -6.73 33.02 5.82
CA PHE A 67 -6.51 33.83 4.62
C PHE A 67 -6.56 35.32 4.93
N THR A 68 -5.49 36.03 4.60
CA THR A 68 -5.42 37.49 4.73
C THR A 68 -5.98 38.18 3.50
N ARG A 69 -6.48 39.41 3.65
CA ARG A 69 -7.08 40.18 2.55
C ARG A 69 -6.09 40.48 1.42
N GLU A 70 -4.80 40.60 1.73
CA GLU A 70 -3.73 40.78 0.74
C GLU A 70 -3.52 39.54 -0.10
N GLU A 71 -3.54 38.34 0.50
CA GLU A 71 -3.41 37.06 -0.22
C GLU A 71 -4.58 36.78 -1.16
N VAL A 72 -5.80 37.21 -0.81
CA VAL A 72 -6.99 37.00 -1.65
C VAL A 72 -7.03 37.96 -2.84
N MET A 73 -6.39 39.13 -2.73
CA MET A 73 -6.38 40.14 -3.79
C MET A 73 -5.25 39.93 -4.81
N ASP A 74 -4.25 39.11 -4.47
CA ASP A 74 -3.16 38.73 -5.37
C ASP A 74 -3.41 37.32 -5.96
N THR A 75 -3.95 37.29 -7.17
CA THR A 75 -4.27 36.06 -7.91
C THR A 75 -3.05 35.13 -8.04
N GLN A 76 -1.83 35.66 -8.14
CA GLN A 76 -0.63 34.86 -8.33
C GLN A 76 -0.21 34.16 -7.04
N ASN A 77 -0.37 34.82 -5.89
CA ASN A 77 -0.11 34.22 -4.58
C ASN A 77 -1.10 33.11 -4.23
N ILE A 78 -2.36 33.20 -4.67
CA ILE A 78 -3.36 32.13 -4.45
C ILE A 78 -2.90 30.82 -5.11
N PHE A 79 -2.40 30.87 -6.36
CA PHE A 79 -1.92 29.67 -7.05
C PHE A 79 -0.74 29.01 -6.32
N ASN A 80 0.18 29.81 -5.78
CA ASN A 80 1.32 29.30 -5.02
C ASN A 80 0.86 28.63 -3.71
N ILE A 81 -0.05 29.25 -2.97
CA ILE A 81 -0.58 28.70 -1.71
C ILE A 81 -1.33 27.39 -1.96
N VAL A 82 -2.17 27.34 -3.00
CA VAL A 82 -2.89 26.12 -3.38
C VAL A 82 -1.92 25.02 -3.79
N GLY A 83 -0.87 25.37 -4.56
CA GLY A 83 0.17 24.43 -4.97
C GLY A 83 0.94 23.85 -3.78
N GLU A 84 1.30 24.69 -2.80
CA GLU A 84 2.02 24.28 -1.60
C GLU A 84 1.18 23.35 -0.71
N VAL A 85 -0.09 23.70 -0.49
CA VAL A 85 -1.05 22.85 0.23
C VAL A 85 -1.25 21.51 -0.48
N PHE A 86 -1.41 21.55 -1.80
CA PHE A 86 -1.59 20.35 -2.61
C PHE A 86 -0.36 19.44 -2.55
N ALA A 87 0.85 20.00 -2.72
CA ALA A 87 2.10 19.27 -2.62
C ALA A 87 2.33 18.67 -1.23
N GLY A 88 1.96 19.41 -0.17
CA GLY A 88 2.07 18.96 1.22
C GLY A 88 1.25 17.69 1.52
N VAL A 89 0.09 17.52 0.88
CA VAL A 89 -0.74 16.31 1.02
C VAL A 89 -0.35 15.23 -0.01
N MET A 90 0.02 15.63 -1.23
CA MET A 90 0.39 14.71 -2.29
C MET A 90 1.66 13.92 -1.95
N TYR A 91 2.67 14.57 -1.37
CA TYR A 91 3.93 13.93 -1.01
C TYR A 91 3.78 12.71 -0.07
N PRO A 92 3.09 12.80 1.08
CA PRO A 92 2.88 11.64 1.96
C PRO A 92 2.00 10.57 1.31
N MET A 93 1.01 10.97 0.51
CA MET A 93 0.19 9.99 -0.23
C MET A 93 1.05 9.17 -1.20
N LEU A 94 1.92 9.84 -1.99
CA LEU A 94 2.83 9.14 -2.91
C LEU A 94 3.76 8.17 -2.19
N TRP A 95 4.26 8.53 -1.01
CA TRP A 95 5.07 7.63 -0.19
C TRP A 95 4.29 6.39 0.27
N ILE A 96 3.06 6.56 0.76
CA ILE A 96 2.22 5.44 1.18
C ILE A 96 1.94 4.51 -0.01
N PHE A 97 1.54 5.07 -1.15
CA PHE A 97 1.31 4.29 -2.37
C PHE A 97 2.57 3.56 -2.83
N GLY A 98 3.73 4.24 -2.83
CA GLY A 98 5.01 3.65 -3.22
C GLY A 98 5.35 2.42 -2.37
N ILE A 99 5.21 2.52 -1.04
CA ILE A 99 5.48 1.41 -0.12
C ILE A 99 4.53 0.23 -0.38
N ILE A 100 3.24 0.50 -0.59
CA ILE A 100 2.24 -0.54 -0.84
C ILE A 100 2.49 -1.23 -2.19
N THR A 101 2.79 -0.48 -3.25
CA THR A 101 3.06 -1.04 -4.58
C THR A 101 4.34 -1.87 -4.65
N LEU A 102 5.33 -1.58 -3.80
CA LEU A 102 6.55 -2.39 -3.71
C LEU A 102 6.30 -3.75 -3.02
N ALA A 103 5.23 -3.86 -2.24
CA ALA A 103 4.87 -5.07 -1.50
C ALA A 103 3.83 -5.96 -2.20
N ALA A 104 3.13 -5.42 -3.21
CA ALA A 104 2.16 -6.14 -4.04
C ALA A 104 2.87 -6.89 -5.18
#